data_AF-A0A7X7QP91-F1
#
_entry.id   AF-A0A7X7QP91-F1
#
_cell.length_a   1.000
_cell.length_b   1.000
_cell.length_c   1.000
_cell.angle_alpha   90.00
_cell.angle_beta   90.00
_cell.angle_gamma   90.00
#
_symmetry.space_group_name_H-M   'P 1'
#
loop_
_entity.id
_entity.type
_entity.pdbx_description
1 polymer ?
#
loop_
_entity_poly.entity_id
_entity_poly.type
_entity_poly.pdbx_seq_one_letter_code
_entity_poly.pdbx_strand_id
1 'polypeptide(L)'
;MEQNCVYQDLDDLDQESVHILLLDRGGRIAAACRLLPPLAERTWVRLGRLIASRDYRGLGLGKRLLAEAVRYASETWPAVSFCLAGQVYLDRFYAAAGFRPISEIFYEDEIAHRLF
;
A
#
# COMPACT_ATOMS: atom_id res chain seq x y z
N MET A 1 15.27 -13.73 -11.94
CA MET A 1 14.06 -13.24 -12.61
C MET A 1 13.88 -11.79 -12.24
N GLU A 2 14.44 -10.98 -13.12
CA GLU A 2 14.40 -9.53 -13.16
C GLU A 2 13.01 -9.11 -13.67
N GLN A 3 12.53 -7.97 -13.18
CA GLN A 3 11.17 -7.48 -13.41
C GLN A 3 10.85 -7.42 -14.91
N ASN A 4 9.96 -8.29 -15.37
CA ASN A 4 9.28 -8.15 -16.65
C ASN A 4 7.85 -7.64 -16.45
N CYS A 5 7.70 -6.65 -15.56
CA CYS A 5 6.53 -5.80 -15.52
C CYS A 5 6.95 -4.46 -16.10
N VAL A 6 6.64 -4.27 -17.38
CA VAL A 6 6.41 -2.95 -17.98
C VAL A 6 5.16 -2.37 -17.29
N TYR A 7 5.26 -2.05 -15.99
CA TYR A 7 4.09 -1.60 -15.25
C TYR A 7 3.93 -0.10 -15.50
N GLN A 8 2.84 0.20 -16.20
CA GLN A 8 2.22 1.50 -16.37
C GLN A 8 2.38 2.39 -15.12
N ASP A 9 3.34 3.30 -15.18
CA ASP A 9 3.38 4.50 -14.35
C ASP A 9 2.57 5.64 -15.01
N LEU A 10 1.62 5.28 -15.89
CA LEU A 10 0.78 6.17 -16.68
C LEU A 10 -0.61 6.34 -16.05
N ASP A 11 -0.75 6.21 -14.74
CA ASP A 11 -1.98 6.61 -14.06
C ASP A 11 -2.05 8.14 -13.86
N ASP A 12 -0.96 8.91 -14.08
CA ASP A 12 -0.81 10.36 -13.78
C ASP A 12 -1.12 10.76 -12.31
N LEU A 13 -1.63 9.83 -11.50
CA LEU A 13 -1.97 9.99 -10.09
C LEU A 13 -0.74 10.10 -9.18
N ASP A 14 0.47 9.90 -9.71
CA ASP A 14 1.68 9.96 -8.89
C ASP A 14 2.00 11.40 -8.46
N GLN A 15 1.66 12.41 -9.28
CA GLN A 15 1.88 13.83 -8.98
C GLN A 15 1.11 14.31 -7.74
N GLU A 16 -0.07 13.75 -7.51
CA GLU A 16 -0.92 14.07 -6.36
C GLU A 16 -0.73 13.10 -5.19
N SER A 17 0.15 12.11 -5.34
CA SER A 17 0.34 11.07 -4.34
C SER A 17 1.37 11.44 -3.29
N VAL A 18 1.26 10.80 -2.12
CA VAL A 18 2.29 10.85 -1.08
C VAL A 18 3.02 9.52 -1.01
N HIS A 19 4.34 9.55 -1.15
CA HIS A 19 5.19 8.36 -1.00
C HIS A 19 5.81 8.32 0.40
N ILE A 20 5.59 7.22 1.10
CA ILE A 20 6.22 6.93 2.39
C ILE A 20 7.35 5.95 2.15
N LEU A 21 8.56 6.37 2.50
CA LEU A 21 9.78 5.60 2.33
C LEU A 21 10.37 5.24 3.70
N LEU A 22 10.64 3.95 3.91
CA LEU A 22 11.49 3.49 5.00
C LEU A 22 12.91 3.33 4.47
N LEU A 23 13.82 4.11 5.05
CA LEU A 23 15.25 4.06 4.73
C LEU A 23 16.00 3.24 5.77
N ASP A 24 17.03 2.53 5.33
CA ASP A 24 18.01 1.93 6.23
C ASP A 24 19.02 2.97 6.75
N ARG A 25 19.96 2.54 7.59
CA ARG A 25 20.99 3.42 8.15
C ARG A 25 21.92 4.03 7.09
N GLY A 26 22.03 3.41 5.91
CA GLY A 26 22.83 3.88 4.80
C GLY A 26 22.04 4.72 3.79
N GLY A 27 20.76 5.04 4.07
CA GLY A 27 19.89 5.81 3.18
C GLY A 27 19.27 5.00 2.04
N ARG A 28 19.37 3.67 2.04
CA ARG A 28 18.77 2.81 1.01
C ARG A 28 17.30 2.57 1.32
N ILE A 29 16.46 2.55 0.28
CA ILE A 29 15.02 2.27 0.43
C ILE A 29 14.83 0.80 0.79
N ALA A 30 14.40 0.57 2.03
CA ALA A 30 14.08 -0.75 2.55
C ALA A 30 12.61 -1.13 2.33
N ALA A 31 11.70 -0.14 2.33
CA ALA A 31 10.29 -0.35 1.99
C ALA A 31 9.64 0.96 1.50
N ALA A 32 8.57 0.85 0.72
CA ALA A 32 7.83 1.99 0.19
C ALA A 32 6.32 1.73 0.16
N CYS A 33 5.52 2.78 0.38
CA CYS A 33 4.08 2.80 0.23
C CYS A 33 3.67 4.08 -0.51
N ARG A 34 2.65 3.98 -1.37
CA ARG A 34 2.03 5.15 -2.01
C ARG A 34 0.65 5.38 -1.40
N LEU A 35 0.36 6.62 -1.05
CA LEU A 35 -0.95 7.09 -0.62
C LEU A 35 -1.54 7.96 -1.73
N LEU A 36 -2.71 7.59 -2.21
CA LEU A 36 -3.49 8.44 -3.10
C LEU A 36 -4.52 9.20 -2.26
N PRO A 37 -4.52 10.55 -2.28
CA PRO A 37 -5.40 11.37 -1.44
C PRO A 37 -6.88 11.15 -1.76
N PRO A 38 -7.81 11.50 -0.86
CA PRO A 38 -9.22 11.56 -1.25
C PRO A 38 -9.40 12.65 -2.32
N LEU A 39 -10.24 12.36 -3.31
CA LEU A 39 -10.64 13.27 -4.40
C LEU A 39 -12.17 13.37 -4.46
N ALA A 40 -12.72 14.29 -5.24
CA ALA A 40 -14.18 14.50 -5.32
C ALA A 40 -14.96 13.20 -5.65
N GLU A 41 -14.38 12.34 -6.49
CA GLU A 41 -14.89 11.04 -6.88
C GLU A 41 -14.42 9.87 -5.99
N ARG A 42 -13.45 10.10 -5.08
CA ARG A 42 -12.88 9.09 -4.18
C ARG A 42 -12.85 9.60 -2.74
N THR A 43 -13.83 9.20 -1.94
CA THR A 43 -13.98 9.59 -0.53
C THR A 43 -13.06 8.85 0.45
N TRP A 44 -12.05 8.14 -0.05
CA TRP A 44 -11.11 7.34 0.73
C TRP A 44 -9.66 7.62 0.32
N VAL A 45 -8.74 7.52 1.27
CA VAL A 45 -7.31 7.44 0.98
C VAL A 45 -7.01 6.03 0.50
N ARG A 46 -6.42 5.89 -0.70
CA ARG A 46 -6.02 4.57 -1.22
C ARG A 46 -4.56 4.30 -0.91
N LEU A 47 -4.29 3.24 -0.16
CA LEU A 47 -2.94 2.73 0.07
C LEU A 47 -2.59 1.76 -1.07
N GLY A 48 -1.41 1.93 -1.65
CA GLY A 48 -0.94 1.09 -2.75
C GLY A 48 0.57 0.92 -2.73
N ARG A 49 1.05 0.00 -3.59
CA ARG A 49 2.49 -0.29 -3.75
C ARG A 49 3.19 -0.59 -2.41
N LEU A 50 2.50 -1.25 -1.47
CA LEU A 50 3.05 -1.62 -0.16
C LEU A 50 4.11 -2.72 -0.34
N ILE A 51 5.37 -2.31 -0.51
CA ILE A 51 6.47 -3.21 -0.91
C ILE A 51 7.63 -3.07 0.08
N ALA A 52 8.17 -4.20 0.51
CA ALA A 52 9.46 -4.28 1.20
C ALA A 52 10.51 -4.89 0.27
N SER A 53 11.70 -4.29 0.25
CA SER A 53 12.84 -4.79 -0.51
C SER A 53 13.18 -6.23 -0.07
N ARG A 54 13.60 -7.06 -1.03
CA ARG A 54 13.88 -8.48 -0.82
C ARG A 54 14.92 -8.70 0.28
N ASP A 55 15.93 -7.84 0.33
CA ASP A 55 17.05 -7.91 1.29
C ASP A 55 16.61 -7.63 2.73
N TYR A 56 15.40 -7.11 2.94
CA TYR A 56 14.86 -6.72 4.25
C TYR A 56 13.57 -7.48 4.61
N ARG A 57 13.24 -8.56 3.89
CA ARG A 57 12.09 -9.42 4.20
C ARG A 57 12.28 -10.12 5.54
N GLY A 58 11.16 -10.47 6.20
CA GLY A 58 11.17 -11.13 7.52
C GLY A 58 11.43 -10.19 8.70
N LEU A 59 11.86 -8.94 8.47
CA LEU A 59 12.14 -7.95 9.53
C LEU A 59 10.89 -7.17 9.98
N GLY A 60 9.70 -7.59 9.57
CA GLY A 60 8.44 -6.89 9.92
C GLY A 60 8.26 -5.52 9.27
N LEU A 61 9.10 -5.14 8.29
CA LEU A 61 9.04 -3.81 7.65
C LEU A 61 7.69 -3.50 7.00
N GLY A 62 7.00 -4.50 6.44
CA GLY A 62 5.67 -4.29 5.87
C GLY A 62 4.66 -3.81 6.92
N LYS A 63 4.69 -4.38 8.14
CA LYS A 63 3.82 -3.96 9.23
C LYS A 63 4.14 -2.53 9.67
N ARG A 64 5.43 -2.23 9.82
CA ARG A 64 5.89 -0.88 10.19
C ARG A 64 5.49 0.15 9.15
N LEU A 65 5.71 -0.15 7.88
CA LEU A 65 5.36 0.72 6.76
C LEU A 65 3.85 0.97 6.70
N LEU A 66 3.03 -0.06 6.85
CA LEU A 66 1.57 0.08 6.89
C LEU A 66 1.13 0.94 8.09
N ALA A 67 1.72 0.74 9.26
CA ALA A 67 1.42 1.56 10.45
C ALA A 67 1.78 3.04 10.24
N GLU A 68 2.94 3.34 9.67
CA GLU A 68 3.32 4.72 9.33
C GLU A 68 2.40 5.32 8.27
N ALA A 69 1.97 4.52 7.28
CA ALA A 69 1.03 4.95 6.26
C ALA A 69 -0.34 5.32 6.83
N VAL A 70 -0.89 4.48 7.71
CA VAL A 70 -2.15 4.75 8.41
C VAL A 70 -2.01 5.98 9.32
N ARG A 71 -0.89 6.09 10.06
CA ARG A 71 -0.63 7.25 10.93
C ARG A 71 -0.61 8.55 10.14
N TYR A 72 0.22 8.62 9.09
CA TYR A 72 0.34 9.81 8.24
C TYR A 72 -1.00 10.18 7.61
N ALA A 73 -1.72 9.20 7.05
CA ALA A 73 -3.01 9.44 6.42
C ALA A 73 -4.06 9.93 7.42
N SER A 74 -4.06 9.40 8.66
CA SER A 74 -4.98 9.84 9.72
C SER A 74 -4.71 11.28 10.19
N GLU A 75 -3.43 11.68 10.22
CA GLU A 75 -3.02 13.04 10.59
C GLU A 75 -3.33 14.05 9.47
N THR A 76 -3.17 13.64 8.21
CA THR A 76 -3.31 14.51 7.03
C THR A 76 -4.77 14.64 6.57
N TRP A 77 -5.53 13.54 6.62
CA TRP A 77 -6.93 13.49 6.21
C TRP A 77 -7.79 12.93 7.36
N PRO A 78 -8.05 13.74 8.42
CA PRO A 78 -8.84 13.29 9.55
C PRO A 78 -10.26 12.90 9.11
N ALA A 79 -10.79 11.85 9.73
CA ALA A 79 -12.12 11.28 9.45
C ALA A 79 -12.34 10.70 8.04
N VAL A 80 -11.28 10.55 7.24
CA VAL A 80 -11.33 9.85 5.94
C VAL A 80 -10.98 8.38 6.12
N SER A 81 -11.76 7.50 5.50
CA SER A 81 -11.50 6.05 5.55
C SER A 81 -10.35 5.66 4.62
N PHE A 82 -9.73 4.53 4.94
CA PHE A 82 -8.65 3.93 4.16
C PHE A 82 -9.20 2.80 3.30
N CYS A 83 -8.62 2.61 2.12
CA CYS A 83 -8.91 1.46 1.26
C CYS A 83 -7.61 0.95 0.64
N LEU A 84 -7.46 -0.36 0.50
CA LEU A 84 -6.36 -0.95 -0.26
C LEU A 84 -6.81 -2.17 -1.04
N ALA A 85 -6.20 -2.38 -2.21
CA ALA A 85 -6.25 -3.66 -2.90
C ALA A 85 -5.04 -4.48 -2.46
N GLY A 86 -5.28 -5.68 -1.95
CA GLY A 86 -4.24 -6.59 -1.49
C GLY A 86 -4.47 -8.01 -1.99
N GLN A 87 -3.40 -8.77 -2.15
CA GLN A 87 -3.51 -10.19 -2.49
C GLN A 87 -4.16 -10.96 -1.34
N VAL A 88 -5.04 -11.92 -1.64
CA VAL A 88 -5.82 -12.67 -0.62
C VAL A 88 -4.93 -13.42 0.38
N TYR A 89 -3.72 -13.82 -0.02
CA TYR A 89 -2.77 -14.45 0.90
C TYR A 89 -2.32 -13.51 2.06
N LEU A 90 -2.50 -12.20 1.91
CA LEU A 90 -2.21 -11.17 2.91
C LEU A 90 -3.43 -10.81 3.79
N ASP A 91 -4.57 -11.50 3.68
CA ASP A 91 -5.77 -11.25 4.49
C ASP A 91 -5.43 -11.12 5.99
N ARG A 92 -4.66 -12.07 6.54
CA ARG A 92 -4.25 -12.05 7.95
C ARG A 92 -3.33 -10.89 8.30
N PHE A 93 -2.50 -10.46 7.36
CA PHE A 93 -1.59 -9.33 7.55
C PHE A 93 -2.37 -8.02 7.67
N TYR A 94 -3.34 -7.79 6.79
CA TYR A 94 -4.20 -6.61 6.83
C TYR A 94 -5.18 -6.65 8.01
N ALA A 95 -5.76 -7.81 8.30
CA ALA A 95 -6.62 -7.99 9.48
C ALA A 95 -5.88 -7.67 10.80
N ALA A 96 -4.61 -8.07 10.92
CA ALA A 96 -3.79 -7.72 12.08
C ALA A 96 -3.50 -6.22 12.22
N ALA A 97 -3.66 -5.45 11.14
CA ALA A 97 -3.58 -4.00 11.13
C ALA A 97 -4.95 -3.31 11.26
N GLY A 98 -6.03 -4.06 11.46
CA GLY A 98 -7.39 -3.53 11.66
C GLY A 98 -8.20 -3.33 10.38
N PHE A 99 -7.66 -3.71 9.23
CA PHE A 99 -8.41 -3.68 7.97
C PHE A 99 -9.39 -4.85 7.88
N ARG A 100 -10.46 -4.69 7.09
CA ARG A 100 -11.48 -5.72 6.91
C ARG A 100 -11.82 -5.87 5.43
N PRO A 101 -11.97 -7.10 4.91
CA PRO A 101 -12.54 -7.35 3.59
C PRO A 101 -13.80 -6.50 3.31
N ILE A 102 -13.82 -5.74 2.23
CA ILE A 102 -15.00 -4.96 1.78
C ILE A 102 -15.51 -5.34 0.38
N SER A 103 -14.82 -6.25 -0.31
CA SER A 103 -15.23 -6.75 -1.62
C SER A 103 -15.18 -8.27 -1.71
N GLU A 104 -15.79 -8.82 -2.77
CA GLU A 104 -15.48 -10.16 -3.24
C GLU A 104 -14.04 -10.24 -3.78
N ILE A 105 -13.55 -11.47 -3.97
CA ILE A 105 -12.24 -11.71 -4.57
C ILE A 105 -12.33 -11.40 -6.06
N PHE A 106 -11.35 -10.65 -6.57
CA PHE A 106 -11.16 -10.40 -7.99
C PHE A 106 -9.74 -10.82 -8.40
N TYR A 107 -9.48 -10.97 -9.69
CA TYR A 107 -8.17 -11.36 -10.19
C TYR A 107 -7.52 -10.18 -10.90
N GLU A 108 -6.28 -9.87 -10.51
CA GLU A 108 -5.39 -8.91 -11.17
C GLU A 108 -4.12 -9.69 -11.52
N ASP A 109 -3.76 -9.73 -12.81
CA ASP A 109 -2.65 -10.52 -13.35
C ASP A 109 -2.65 -12.00 -12.90
N GLU A 110 -3.82 -12.65 -12.99
CA GLU A 110 -4.04 -14.06 -12.57
C GLU A 110 -3.87 -14.30 -11.05
N ILE A 111 -3.66 -13.25 -10.27
CA ILE A 111 -3.48 -13.32 -8.82
C ILE A 111 -4.77 -12.86 -8.12
N ALA A 112 -5.23 -13.66 -7.15
CA ALA A 112 -6.40 -13.33 -6.35
C ALA A 112 -6.14 -12.13 -5.42
N HIS A 113 -6.94 -11.09 -5.59
CA HIS A 113 -6.94 -9.85 -4.84
C HIS A 113 -8.31 -9.57 -4.20
N ARG A 114 -8.32 -8.68 -3.20
CA ARG A 114 -9.53 -8.16 -2.58
C ARG A 114 -9.29 -6.73 -2.08
N LEU A 115 -10.36 -5.94 -1.99
CA LEU A 115 -10.36 -4.67 -1.27
C LEU A 115 -10.51 -4.87 0.24
N PHE A 116 -9.74 -4.11 1.01
CA PHE A 116 -9.80 -4.03 2.47
C PHE A 116 -9.94 -2.59 2.97
#